data_AF-A0A7J2HYI8-F1
#
_entry.id   AF-A0A7J2HYI8-F1
#
_cell.length_a   1.000
_cell.length_b   1.000
_cell.length_c   1.000
_cell.angle_alpha   90.00
_cell.angle_beta   90.00
_cell.angle_gamma   90.00
#
_symmetry.space_group_name_H-M   'P 1'
#
loop_
_entity.id
_entity.type
_entity.pdbx_description
1 polymer ?
#
loop_
_entity_poly.entity_id
_entity_poly.type
_entity_poly.pdbx_seq_one_letter_code
_entity_poly.pdbx_strand_id
1 'polypeptide(L)'
;MKYGIAVGIIESNWLTPIGVRNIRVTASDGSIWLNYITQEVGVEKGEESRIKRPRCREPLLVELEYAVEHVRSGSKPKINEDFANIIMNTLFEALKMAKRIP
;
A
#
# COMPACT_ATOMS: atom_id res chain seq x y z
N MET A 1 3.10 -23.43 6.60
CA MET A 1 2.62 -22.34 5.71
C MET A 1 3.61 -22.23 4.56
N LYS A 2 3.17 -22.40 3.30
CA LYS A 2 4.03 -22.09 2.14
C LYS A 2 3.99 -20.58 1.95
N TYR A 3 4.95 -19.86 2.50
CA TYR A 3 5.18 -18.49 2.06
C TYR A 3 5.65 -18.55 0.60
N GLY A 4 5.13 -17.68 -0.25
CA GLY A 4 5.74 -17.43 -1.55
C GLY A 4 7.16 -16.86 -1.38
N ILE A 5 7.75 -16.34 -2.45
CA ILE A 5 9.06 -15.66 -2.39
C ILE A 5 9.07 -14.35 -1.58
N ALA A 6 7.93 -13.94 -1.01
CA ALA A 6 7.77 -12.71 -0.24
C ALA A 6 6.74 -12.89 0.89
N VAL A 7 6.89 -12.08 1.95
CA VAL A 7 5.96 -11.97 3.07
C VAL A 7 5.59 -10.50 3.28
N GLY A 8 4.33 -10.26 3.65
CA GLY A 8 3.84 -8.93 4.01
C GLY A 8 3.15 -8.96 5.36
N ILE A 9 3.34 -7.90 6.14
CA ILE A 9 2.71 -7.70 7.45
C ILE A 9 2.00 -6.36 7.40
N ILE A 10 0.75 -6.34 7.87
CA ILE A 10 -0.05 -5.11 7.98
C ILE A 10 -0.47 -5.00 9.44
N GLU A 11 -0.12 -3.86 10.04
CA GLU A 11 -0.52 -3.51 11.40
C GLU A 11 -1.39 -2.27 11.35
N SER A 12 -2.51 -2.29 12.06
CA SER A 12 -3.35 -1.11 12.27
C SER A 12 -3.87 -1.11 13.70
N ASN A 13 -4.03 0.08 14.26
CA ASN A 13 -4.61 0.28 15.57
C ASN A 13 -5.34 1.62 15.65
N TRP A 14 -6.32 1.70 16.55
CA TRP A 14 -7.03 2.94 16.92
C TRP A 14 -6.59 3.47 18.30
N LEU A 15 -5.50 2.93 18.85
CA LEU A 15 -5.06 3.19 20.23
C LEU A 15 -4.11 4.40 20.32
N THR A 16 -3.36 4.66 19.25
CA THR A 16 -2.32 5.68 19.25
C THR A 16 -2.91 7.03 18.82
N PRO A 17 -2.77 8.11 19.63
CA PRO A 17 -3.27 9.44 19.26
C PRO A 17 -2.59 10.04 18.02
N ILE A 18 -1.32 9.69 17.81
CA ILE A 18 -0.53 10.12 16.65
C ILE A 18 -0.80 9.16 15.49
N GLY A 19 -1.27 9.71 14.37
CA GLY A 19 -1.40 8.95 13.14
C GLY A 19 -0.03 8.55 12.61
N VAL A 20 0.22 7.24 12.48
CA VAL A 20 1.38 6.70 11.78
C VAL A 20 0.87 5.96 10.54
N ARG A 21 1.40 6.34 9.37
CA ARG A 21 1.07 5.71 8.08
C ARG A 21 2.34 5.55 7.28
N ASN A 22 2.97 4.39 7.42
CA ASN A 22 4.22 4.07 6.77
C ASN A 22 4.13 2.72 6.08
N ILE A 23 4.89 2.56 5.00
CA ILE A 23 5.18 1.26 4.40
C ILE A 23 6.69 1.11 4.28
N ARG A 24 7.20 -0.10 4.49
CA ARG A 24 8.58 -0.46 4.23
C ARG A 24 8.61 -1.75 3.43
N VAL A 25 9.34 -1.73 2.34
CA VAL A 25 9.58 -2.85 1.45
C VAL A 25 11.06 -3.17 1.50
N THR A 26 11.39 -4.40 1.88
CA THR A 26 12.78 -4.88 1.88
C THR A 26 12.94 -5.87 0.73
N ALA A 27 13.94 -5.63 -0.12
CA ALA A 27 14.31 -6.49 -1.24
C ALA A 27 15.73 -7.05 -1.01
N SER A 28 16.23 -7.86 -1.95
CA SER A 28 17.55 -8.50 -1.84
C SER A 28 18.70 -7.48 -1.70
N ASP A 29 18.61 -6.36 -2.41
CA ASP A 29 19.73 -5.43 -2.58
C ASP A 29 19.46 -4.07 -1.93
N GLY A 30 18.37 -3.91 -1.17
CA GLY A 30 18.00 -2.62 -0.61
C GLY A 30 16.61 -2.55 0.00
N SER A 31 16.28 -1.36 0.49
CA SER A 31 15.03 -1.07 1.17
C SER A 31 14.40 0.19 0.57
N ILE A 32 13.06 0.21 0.52
CA ILE A 32 12.28 1.39 0.18
C ILE A 32 11.31 1.61 1.33
N TRP A 33 11.20 2.85 1.79
CA TRP A 33 10.18 3.24 2.73
C TRP A 33 9.41 4.46 2.24
N LEU A 34 8.16 4.55 2.64
CA LEU A 34 7.28 5.68 2.35
C LEU A 34 6.57 6.08 3.63
N ASN A 35 6.59 7.37 3.93
CA ASN A 35 5.73 8.00 4.93
C ASN A 35 4.57 8.68 4.20
N TYR A 36 3.36 8.18 4.37
CA TYR A 36 2.17 8.68 3.67
C TYR A 36 1.74 10.07 4.16
N ILE A 37 2.11 10.46 5.39
CA ILE A 37 1.74 11.77 5.96
C ILE A 37 2.66 12.85 5.41
N THR A 38 3.99 12.63 5.48
CA THR A 38 4.97 13.60 4.93
C THR A 38 5.16 13.47 3.43
N GLN A 39 4.60 12.42 2.83
CA GLN A 39 4.81 12.01 1.43
C GLN A 39 6.28 11.77 1.07
N GLU A 40 7.13 11.47 2.05
CA GLU A 40 8.55 11.19 1.81
C GLU A 40 8.78 9.74 1.39
N VAL A 41 9.59 9.55 0.35
CA VAL A 41 10.02 8.23 -0.13
C VAL A 41 11.53 8.12 0.09
N GLY A 42 11.95 7.20 0.95
CA GLY A 42 13.36 6.84 1.11
C GLY A 42 13.71 5.61 0.29
N VAL A 43 14.89 5.65 -0.34
CA VAL A 43 15.48 4.53 -1.07
C VAL A 43 16.88 4.29 -0.52
N GLU A 44 17.13 3.07 -0.05
CA GLU A 44 18.38 2.63 0.56
C GLU A 44 18.95 1.48 -0.28
N LYS A 45 20.19 1.62 -0.76
CA LYS A 45 20.87 0.60 -1.56
C LYS A 45 22.38 0.63 -1.29
N GLY A 46 22.92 -0.46 -0.75
CA GLY A 46 24.31 -0.50 -0.31
C GLY A 46 24.59 0.56 0.75
N GLU A 47 25.60 1.41 0.52
CA GLU A 47 25.92 2.55 1.39
C GLU A 47 25.18 3.84 1.00
N GLU A 48 24.37 3.82 -0.07
CA GLU A 48 23.63 4.99 -0.52
C GLU A 48 22.23 5.06 0.11
N SER A 49 21.87 6.24 0.62
CA SER A 49 20.50 6.57 1.05
C SER A 49 20.05 7.86 0.39
N ARG A 50 18.85 7.83 -0.22
CA ARG A 50 18.25 8.98 -0.92
C ARG A 50 16.82 9.18 -0.47
N ILE A 51 16.49 10.39 -0.06
CA ILE A 51 15.12 10.80 0.27
C ILE A 51 14.57 11.64 -0.88
N LYS A 52 13.41 11.25 -1.38
CA LYS A 52 12.65 11.97 -2.40
C LYS A 52 11.36 12.50 -1.82
N ARG A 53 11.02 13.72 -2.23
CA ARG A 53 9.71 14.35 -1.98
C ARG A 53 9.04 14.53 -3.34
N PRO A 54 8.18 13.58 -3.79
CA PRO A 54 7.46 13.72 -5.03
C PRO A 54 6.61 15.00 -4.98
N ARG A 55 6.27 15.54 -6.15
CA ARG A 55 5.38 16.70 -6.22
C ARG A 55 4.05 16.33 -5.59
N CYS A 56 3.72 16.98 -4.48
CA CYS A 56 2.46 16.77 -3.79
C CYS A 56 1.31 17.11 -4.76
N ARG A 57 0.48 16.11 -5.00
CA ARG A 57 -0.86 16.26 -5.58
C ARG A 57 -1.84 15.76 -4.53
N GLU A 58 -3.00 16.39 -4.49
CA GLU A 58 -4.09 15.92 -3.64
C GLU A 58 -4.46 14.48 -4.06
N PRO A 59 -4.30 13.47 -3.18
CA PRO A 59 -4.43 12.07 -3.58
C PRO A 59 -5.80 11.71 -4.15
N LEU A 60 -6.89 12.24 -3.58
CA LEU A 60 -8.24 11.94 -4.05
C LEU A 60 -8.48 12.51 -5.45
N LEU A 61 -7.95 13.68 -5.76
CA LEU A 61 -8.00 14.27 -7.09
C LEU A 61 -7.32 13.36 -8.12
N VAL A 62 -6.17 12.78 -7.79
CA VAL A 62 -5.48 11.83 -8.68
C VAL A 62 -6.33 10.58 -8.92
N GLU A 63 -6.99 10.06 -7.88
CA GLU A 63 -7.88 8.90 -7.99
C GLU A 63 -9.13 9.21 -8.83
N LEU A 64 -9.74 10.39 -8.65
CA LEU A 64 -10.91 10.84 -9.41
C LEU A 64 -10.56 11.11 -10.88
N GLU A 65 -9.43 11.76 -11.16
CA GLU A 65 -8.92 11.95 -12.53
C GLU A 65 -8.73 10.59 -13.22
N TYR A 66 -8.11 9.64 -12.52
CA TYR A 66 -7.92 8.28 -13.02
C TYR A 66 -9.25 7.60 -13.33
N ALA A 67 -10.23 7.71 -12.43
CA ALA A 67 -11.56 7.13 -12.63
C ALA A 67 -12.28 7.75 -13.84
N VAL A 68 -12.31 9.09 -13.94
CA VAL A 68 -12.96 9.82 -15.04
C VAL A 68 -12.31 9.48 -16.38
N GLU A 69 -10.98 9.39 -16.43
CA GLU A 69 -10.24 9.02 -17.64
C GLU A 69 -10.67 7.64 -18.18
N HIS A 70 -10.79 6.65 -17.30
CA HIS A 70 -11.15 5.28 -17.68
C HIS A 70 -12.64 5.17 -18.06
N VAL A 71 -13.53 5.88 -17.35
CA VAL A 71 -14.94 5.98 -17.75
C VAL A 71 -15.08 6.62 -19.13
N ARG A 72 -14.35 7.71 -19.39
CA ARG A 72 -14.40 8.43 -20.66
C ARG A 72 -13.81 7.62 -21.83
N SER A 73 -12.71 6.91 -21.60
CA SER A 73 -12.04 6.13 -22.63
C SER A 73 -12.65 4.74 -22.85
N GLY A 74 -13.49 4.27 -21.92
CA GLY A 74 -14.00 2.89 -21.92
C GLY A 74 -12.91 1.84 -21.67
N SER A 75 -11.72 2.26 -21.23
CA SER A 75 -10.62 1.34 -20.94
C SER A 75 -10.79 0.70 -19.56
N LYS A 76 -10.39 -0.57 -19.43
CA LYS A 76 -10.45 -1.28 -18.13
C LYS A 76 -9.35 -0.75 -17.20
N PRO A 77 -9.67 -0.19 -16.02
CA PRO A 77 -8.66 0.28 -15.08
C PRO A 77 -7.85 -0.88 -14.51
N LYS A 78 -6.64 -0.57 -14.03
CA LYS A 78 -5.80 -1.52 -13.29
C LYS A 78 -6.42 -1.86 -11.93
N ILE A 79 -6.95 -0.84 -11.25
CA ILE A 79 -7.74 -0.99 -10.03
C ILE A 79 -9.18 -1.21 -10.47
N ASN A 80 -9.58 -2.47 -10.58
CA ASN A 80 -10.88 -2.89 -11.11
C ASN A 80 -11.56 -3.89 -10.16
N GLU A 81 -12.70 -4.42 -10.59
CA GLU A 81 -13.52 -5.37 -9.84
C GLU A 81 -12.75 -6.64 -9.45
N ASP A 82 -11.95 -7.20 -10.36
CA ASP A 82 -11.19 -8.41 -10.12
C ASP A 82 -10.14 -8.18 -9.03
N PHE A 83 -9.42 -7.06 -9.13
CA PHE A 83 -8.44 -6.65 -8.13
C PHE A 83 -9.08 -6.42 -6.76
N ALA A 84 -10.22 -5.72 -6.72
CA ALA A 84 -10.96 -5.46 -5.49
C ALA A 84 -11.44 -6.76 -4.82
N ASN A 85 -11.97 -7.71 -5.61
CA ASN A 85 -12.43 -9.00 -5.12
C ASN A 85 -11.30 -9.81 -4.47
N ILE A 86 -10.11 -9.83 -5.07
CA ILE A 86 -8.94 -10.53 -4.51
C ILE A 86 -8.56 -9.95 -3.14
N ILE A 87 -8.48 -8.62 -3.03
CA ILE A 87 -8.14 -7.95 -1.77
C ILE A 87 -9.20 -8.22 -0.71
N MET A 88 -10.46 -8.00 -1.03
CA MET A 88 -11.57 -8.16 -0.09
C MET A 88 -11.67 -9.59 0.43
N ASN A 89 -11.54 -10.58 -0.44
CA ASN A 89 -11.53 -11.99 -0.03
C ASN A 89 -10.34 -12.29 0.89
N THR A 90 -9.15 -11.80 0.56
CA THR A 90 -7.95 -11.98 1.39
C THR A 90 -8.14 -11.39 2.79
N LEU A 91 -8.69 -10.17 2.87
CA LEU A 91 -8.96 -9.49 4.14
C LEU A 91 -10.05 -10.21 4.94
N PHE A 92 -11.14 -10.64 4.31
CA PHE A 92 -12.20 -11.35 5.01
C PHE A 92 -11.75 -12.70 5.55
N GLU A 93 -10.92 -13.45 4.82
CA GLU A 93 -10.33 -14.68 5.33
C GLU A 93 -9.39 -14.40 6.52
N ALA A 94 -8.56 -13.37 6.44
CA ALA A 94 -7.71 -12.96 7.57
C ALA A 94 -8.55 -12.58 8.81
N LEU A 95 -9.63 -11.82 8.64
CA LEU A 95 -10.55 -11.45 9.72
C LEU A 95 -11.26 -12.65 10.35
N LYS A 96 -11.67 -13.63 9.54
CA LYS A 96 -12.27 -14.89 10.04
C LYS A 96 -11.28 -15.67 10.90
N MET A 97 -10.01 -15.71 10.52
CA MET A 97 -8.96 -16.35 11.31
C MET A 97 -8.69 -15.61 12.62
N ALA A 98 -8.64 -14.27 12.60
CA ALA A 98 -8.43 -13.46 13.79
C ALA A 98 -9.54 -13.64 14.85
N LYS A 99 -10.81 -13.76 14.42
CA LYS A 99 -11.96 -14.01 15.32
C LYS A 99 -11.98 -15.40 15.96
N ARG A 100 -11.12 -16.33 15.51
CA ARG A 100 -11.00 -17.69 16.04
C ARG A 100 -9.94 -17.83 17.14
N ILE A 101 -9.25 -16.74 17.48
CA ILE A 101 -8.32 -16.71 18.61
C ILE A 101 -9.17 -16.59 19.89
N PRO A 102 -9.10 -17.55 20.83
CA PRO A 102 -9.93 -17.60 22.04
C PRO A 102 -9.67 -16.43 22.98
#